data_AF-A0A7W1DYD5-F1
#
_entry.id   AF-A0A7W1DYD5-F1
#
_cell.length_a   1.000
_cell.length_b   1.000
_cell.length_c   1.000
_cell.angle_alpha   90.00
_cell.angle_beta   90.00
_cell.angle_gamma   90.00
#
_symmetry.space_group_name_H-M   'P 1'
#
loop_
_entity.id
_entity.type
_entity.pdbx_description
1 polymer ?
#
loop_
_entity_poly.entity_id
_entity_poly.type
_entity_poly.pdbx_seq_one_letter_code
_entity_poly.pdbx_strand_id
1 'polypeptide(L)'
;MDDMISGAPVVALVPGLVEIAKRVGLPSRFAGLAAIAIATLLVALADLSLSADSTLPLTRLVAGWALAGVIYGLAGAGLYSQAQRLPVMRPERSEIRVRRGVDP
;
A
#
# COMPACT_ATOMS: atom_id res chain seq x y z
N MET A 1 1.59 -22.31 6.24
CA MET A 1 1.24 -21.30 5.21
C MET A 1 1.53 -19.90 5.78
N ASP A 2 2.65 -19.76 6.51
CA ASP A 2 2.84 -18.70 7.52
C ASP A 2 4.02 -17.76 7.18
N ASP A 3 4.92 -18.18 6.29
CA ASP A 3 6.08 -17.38 5.88
C ASP A 3 5.74 -16.20 4.95
N MET A 4 4.64 -16.28 4.21
CA MET A 4 4.32 -15.30 3.16
C MET A 4 3.87 -13.95 3.73
N ILE A 5 3.43 -13.92 4.99
CA ILE A 5 3.01 -12.71 5.71
C ILE A 5 4.14 -12.22 6.64
N SER A 6 5.11 -13.07 7.00
CA SER A 6 6.03 -12.86 8.12
C SER A 6 7.17 -11.84 7.88
N GLY A 7 7.56 -11.54 6.63
CA GLY A 7 8.65 -10.56 6.41
C GLY A 7 8.71 -9.89 5.03
N ALA A 8 8.33 -10.59 3.97
CA ALA A 8 8.39 -10.05 2.61
C ALA A 8 7.56 -8.77 2.38
N PRO A 9 6.33 -8.62 2.93
CA PRO A 9 5.55 -7.40 2.75
C PRO A 9 6.18 -6.21 3.49
N VAL A 10 6.73 -6.44 4.69
CA VAL A 10 7.31 -5.39 5.54
C VAL A 10 8.51 -4.74 4.86
N VAL A 11 9.42 -5.55 4.29
CA VAL A 11 10.60 -5.04 3.59
C VAL A 11 10.23 -4.22 2.35
N ALA A 12 9.16 -4.59 1.65
CA ALA A 12 8.67 -3.86 0.48
C ALA A 12 7.97 -2.53 0.84
N LEU A 13 7.35 -2.44 2.03
CA LEU A 13 6.63 -1.25 2.49
C LEU A 13 7.56 -0.13 2.99
N VAL A 14 8.70 -0.48 3.58
CA VAL A 14 9.63 0.48 4.21
C VAL A 14 10.10 1.56 3.22
N PRO A 15 10.59 1.26 2.00
CA PRO A 15 11.01 2.28 1.05
C PRO A 15 9.87 3.22 0.64
N GLY A 16 8.67 2.68 0.45
CA GLY A 16 7.48 3.46 0.10
C GLY A 16 7.09 4.46 1.19
N LEU A 17 7.09 4.01 2.45
CA LEU A 17 6.80 4.87 3.60
C LEU A 17 7.89 5.93 3.83
N VAL A 18 9.16 5.58 3.65
CA VAL A 18 10.27 6.54 3.73
C VAL A 18 10.16 7.60 2.64
N GLU A 19 9.77 7.21 1.43
CA GLU A 19 9.60 8.15 0.33
C GLU A 19 8.41 9.09 0.54
N ILE A 20 7.31 8.58 1.12
CA ILE A 20 6.19 9.43 1.59
C ILE A 20 6.69 10.40 2.67
N ALA A 21 7.46 9.93 3.66
CA ALA A 21 7.98 10.79 4.73
C ALA A 21 8.85 11.93 4.17
N LYS A 22 9.72 11.64 3.19
CA LYS A 22 10.51 12.66 2.49
C LYS A 22 9.62 13.68 1.79
N ARG A 23 8.55 13.25 1.12
CA ARG A 23 7.60 14.15 0.44
C ARG A 23 6.86 15.07 1.39
N VAL A 24 6.68 14.67 2.65
CA VAL A 24 6.04 15.48 3.70
C VAL A 24 7.04 16.38 4.44
N GLY A 25 8.33 16.32 4.11
CA GLY A 25 9.37 17.22 4.62
C GLY A 25 10.48 16.57 5.45
N LEU A 26 10.57 15.23 5.48
CA LEU A 26 11.68 14.54 6.14
C LEU A 26 13.01 14.86 5.40
N PRO A 27 14.03 15.42 6.08
CA PRO A 27 15.33 15.67 5.47
C PRO A 27 15.99 14.37 5.00
N SER A 28 16.52 14.35 3.77
CA SER A 28 17.11 13.15 3.15
C SER A 28 18.24 12.51 3.98
N ARG A 29 18.99 13.31 4.73
CA ARG A 29 20.04 12.84 5.67
C ARG A 29 19.52 11.90 6.77
N PHE A 30 18.24 11.96 7.10
CA PHE A 30 17.60 11.11 8.12
C PHE A 30 16.82 9.94 7.51
N ALA A 31 16.88 9.72 6.19
CA ALA A 31 16.12 8.67 5.53
C ALA A 31 16.47 7.26 6.05
N GLY A 32 17.75 7.01 6.37
CA GLY A 32 18.20 5.74 6.94
C GLY A 32 17.63 5.51 8.35
N LEU A 33 17.67 6.52 9.22
CA LEU A 33 17.08 6.48 10.55
C LEU A 33 15.56 6.29 10.51
N ALA A 34 14.88 6.97 9.59
CA ALA A 34 13.45 6.81 9.38
C ALA A 34 13.11 5.40 8.86
N ALA A 35 13.92 4.84 7.96
CA ALA A 35 13.73 3.48 7.48
C ALA A 35 13.83 2.45 8.63
N ILE A 36 14.83 2.60 9.49
CA ILE A 36 15.01 1.76 10.67
C ILE A 36 13.80 1.90 11.60
N ALA A 37 13.39 3.13 11.93
CA ALA A 37 12.24 3.38 12.81
C ALA A 37 10.93 2.77 12.26
N ILE A 38 10.66 2.95 10.96
CA ILE A 38 9.48 2.38 10.29
C ILE A 38 9.55 0.86 10.27
N ALA A 39 10.70 0.28 9.94
CA ALA A 39 10.89 -1.18 9.93
C ALA A 39 10.68 -1.78 11.32
N THR A 40 11.29 -1.19 12.36
CA THR A 40 11.13 -1.63 13.74
C THR A 40 9.67 -1.54 14.18
N LEU A 41 8.96 -0.47 13.82
CA LEU A 41 7.54 -0.32 14.14
C LEU A 41 6.67 -1.39 13.47
N LEU A 42 6.89 -1.65 12.18
CA LEU A 42 6.14 -2.67 11.45
C LEU A 42 6.41 -4.09 11.97
N VAL A 43 7.66 -4.40 12.30
CA VAL A 43 8.04 -5.68 12.92
C VAL A 43 7.38 -5.82 14.28
N ALA A 44 7.43 -4.78 15.13
CA ALA A 44 6.78 -4.81 16.43
C ALA A 44 5.26 -4.99 16.34
N LEU A 45 4.60 -4.33 15.38
CA LEU A 45 3.16 -4.50 15.12
C LEU A 45 2.83 -5.91 14.63
N ALA A 46 3.65 -6.48 13.74
CA ALA A 46 3.47 -7.84 13.25
C ALA A 46 3.61 -8.85 14.40
N ASP A 47 4.66 -8.72 15.22
CA ASP A 47 4.92 -9.60 16.36
C ASP A 47 3.81 -9.52 17.43
N LEU A 48 3.34 -8.30 17.74
CA LEU A 48 2.21 -8.09 18.64
C LEU A 48 0.89 -8.66 18.08
N SER A 49 0.68 -8.61 16.76
CA SER A 49 -0.54 -9.14 16.14
C SER A 49 -0.58 -10.67 16.09
N LEU A 50 0.59 -11.30 16.00
CA LEU A 50 0.75 -12.76 15.91
C LEU A 50 1.02 -13.42 17.26
N SER A 51 1.35 -12.65 18.30
CA SER A 51 1.53 -13.15 19.66
C SER A 51 0.36 -14.03 20.10
N ALA A 52 0.70 -15.26 20.51
CA ALA A 52 -0.26 -16.25 21.02
C ALA A 52 -0.67 -15.97 22.48
N ASP A 53 -0.07 -14.96 23.11
CA ASP A 53 -0.34 -14.58 24.49
C ASP A 53 -1.75 -13.98 24.63
N SER A 54 -2.62 -14.67 25.35
CA SER A 54 -4.04 -14.33 25.51
C SER A 54 -4.29 -13.24 26.55
N THR A 55 -3.25 -12.77 27.22
CA THR A 55 -3.33 -11.81 28.33
C THR A 55 -3.56 -10.36 27.87
N LEU A 56 -3.31 -10.04 26.60
CA LEU A 56 -3.46 -8.69 26.03
C LEU A 56 -4.29 -8.68 24.73
N PRO A 57 -5.56 -9.12 24.77
CA PRO A 57 -6.38 -9.30 23.57
C PRO A 57 -6.66 -7.98 22.83
N LEU A 58 -6.81 -6.88 23.56
CA LEU A 58 -6.99 -5.54 23.00
C LEU A 58 -5.75 -5.06 22.24
N THR A 59 -4.55 -5.27 22.80
CA THR A 59 -3.29 -4.84 22.19
C THR A 59 -3.04 -5.57 20.87
N ARG A 60 -3.32 -6.88 20.85
CA ARG A 60 -3.24 -7.71 19.64
C ARG A 60 -4.21 -7.23 18.56
N LEU A 61 -5.45 -6.94 18.95
CA LEU A 61 -6.49 -6.49 18.03
C LEU A 61 -6.16 -5.11 17.43
N VAL A 62 -5.67 -4.18 18.25
CA VAL A 62 -5.21 -2.86 17.80
C VAL A 62 -3.97 -2.97 16.90
N ALA A 63 -3.00 -3.82 17.24
CA ALA A 63 -1.81 -4.03 16.42
C ALA A 63 -2.15 -4.62 15.05
N GLY A 64 -3.02 -5.64 15.02
CA GLY A 64 -3.53 -6.22 13.78
C GLY A 64 -4.32 -5.22 12.93
N TRP A 65 -5.19 -4.42 13.56
CA TRP A 65 -5.92 -3.34 12.87
C TRP A 65 -5.00 -2.27 12.29
N ALA A 66 -3.99 -1.84 13.06
CA ALA A 66 -3.02 -0.85 12.61
C ALA A 66 -2.20 -1.38 11.42
N LEU A 67 -1.71 -2.61 11.51
CA LEU A 67 -0.96 -3.25 10.43
C LEU A 67 -1.82 -3.44 9.18
N ALA A 68 -3.04 -3.93 9.33
CA ALA A 68 -4.00 -4.07 8.23
C ALA A 68 -4.31 -2.71 7.59
N GLY A 69 -4.55 -1.67 8.39
CA GLY A 69 -4.81 -0.31 7.91
C GLY A 69 -3.65 0.25 7.08
N VAL A 70 -2.40 0.02 7.50
CA VAL A 70 -1.22 0.41 6.71
C VAL A 70 -1.17 -0.35 5.39
N ILE A 71 -1.33 -1.68 5.41
CA ILE A 71 -1.25 -2.52 4.21
C ILE A 71 -2.38 -2.17 3.22
N TYR A 72 -3.64 -2.19 3.67
CA TYR A 72 -4.80 -1.89 2.82
C TYR A 72 -4.84 -0.44 2.39
N GLY A 73 -4.42 0.49 3.26
CA GLY A 73 -4.31 1.91 2.91
C GLY A 73 -3.29 2.16 1.79
N LEU A 74 -2.11 1.53 1.87
CA LEU A 74 -1.10 1.64 0.81
C LEU A 74 -1.55 0.96 -0.49
N ALA A 75 -2.18 -0.21 -0.38
CA ALA A 75 -2.75 -0.92 -1.53
C ALA A 75 -3.82 -0.08 -2.23
N GLY A 76 -4.74 0.51 -1.45
CA GLY A 76 -5.80 1.40 -1.96
C GLY A 76 -5.24 2.67 -2.61
N ALA A 77 -4.24 3.31 -2.00
CA ALA A 77 -3.56 4.48 -2.59
C ALA A 77 -2.87 4.13 -3.92
N GLY A 78 -2.23 2.96 -3.99
CA GLY A 78 -1.64 2.42 -5.21
C GLY A 78 -2.68 2.19 -6.31
N LEU A 79 -3.78 1.50 -5.97
CA LEU A 79 -4.89 1.24 -6.91
C LEU A 79 -5.52 2.54 -7.41
N TYR A 80 -5.74 3.51 -6.52
CA TYR A 80 -6.28 4.83 -6.89
C TYR A 80 -5.34 5.59 -7.83
N SER A 81 -4.03 5.57 -7.56
CA SER A 81 -3.04 6.20 -8.43
C SER A 81 -2.98 5.54 -9.82
N GLN A 82 -3.09 4.21 -9.88
CA GLN A 82 -3.14 3.46 -11.14
C GLN A 82 -4.44 3.74 -11.91
N ALA A 83 -5.59 3.81 -11.22
CA ALA A 83 -6.88 4.12 -11.83
C ALA A 83 -6.89 5.48 -12.54
N GLN A 84 -6.20 6.49 -11.99
CA GLN A 84 -6.04 7.79 -12.63
C GLN A 84 -5.14 7.78 -13.88
N ARG A 85 -4.28 6.76 -14.01
CA ARG A 85 -3.32 6.62 -15.11
C ARG A 85 -3.81 5.71 -16.22
N LEU A 86 -4.94 5.03 -16.02
CA LEU A 86 -5.55 4.21 -17.07
C LEU A 86 -5.96 5.12 -18.23
N PRO A 87 -5.43 4.91 -19.44
CA PRO A 87 -5.89 5.66 -20.60
C PRO A 87 -7.36 5.32 -20.80
N VAL A 88 -8.23 6.33 -20.70
CA VAL A 88 -9.62 6.21 -21.15
C VAL A 88 -9.53 5.86 -22.62
N MET A 89 -9.78 4.58 -22.93
CA MET A 89 -9.75 4.06 -24.28
C MET A 89 -10.85 4.81 -25.05
N ARG A 90 -10.46 5.85 -25.79
CA ARG A 90 -11.38 6.56 -26.66
C ARG A 90 -11.75 5.59 -27.78
N PRO A 91 -13.05 5.31 -28.03
CA PRO A 91 -13.44 4.50 -29.16
C PRO A 91 -12.84 5.14 -30.41
N GLU A 92 -12.07 4.34 -31.15
CA GLU A 92 -11.44 4.80 -32.38
C GLU A 92 -12.54 5.37 -33.30
N ARG A 93 -12.28 6.54 -33.89
CA ARG A 93 -13.20 7.22 -34.82
C ARG A 93 -13.58 6.38 -36.05
N SER A 94 -12.96 5.22 -36.25
CA SER A 94 -13.26 4.28 -37.33
C SER A 94 -14.67 3.69 -37.21
N GLU A 95 -15.17 3.40 -36.00
CA GLU A 95 -16.54 2.86 -35.82
C GLU A 95 -17.65 3.90 -36.01
N ILE A 96 -17.38 5.17 -35.67
CA ILE A 96 -18.37 6.26 -35.80
C ILE A 96 -18.64 6.59 -37.27
N ARG A 97 -17.62 6.44 -38.14
CA ARG A 97 -17.77 6.70 -39.57
C ARG A 97 -18.55 5.58 -40.28
N VAL A 98 -18.37 4.33 -39.86
CA VAL A 98 -19.11 3.19 -40.41
C VAL A 98 -20.60 3.28 -40.06
N ARG A 99 -20.96 3.69 -38.84
CA ARG A 99 -22.38 3.87 -38.45
C ARG A 99 -23.08 5.06 -39.11
N ARG A 100 -22.37 6.10 -39.53
CA ARG A 100 -22.95 7.24 -40.28
C ARG A 100 -23.02 7.02 -41.79
N GLY A 101 -22.41 5.95 -42.31
CA GLY A 101 -22.46 5.59 -43.73
C GLY A 101 -23.53 4.55 -44.07
N VAL A 102 -24.35 4.14 -43.10
CA VAL A 102 -25.42 3.14 -43.26
C VAL A 102 -26.73 3.77 -42.82
N ASP A 103 -27.22 4.71 -43.60
CA ASP A 103 -28.64 5.03 -43.67
C ASP A 103 -29.10 4.71 -45.10
N PRO A 104 -30.06 3.78 -45.31
CA PRO A 104 -30.68 3.55 -46.61
C PRO A 104 -31.63 4.69 -47.02
#